data_AF-A0A1B6KA34-F1
#
_entry.id   AF-A0A1B6KA34-F1
#
_cell.length_a   1.000
_cell.length_b   1.000
_cell.length_c   1.000
_cell.angle_alpha   90.00
_cell.angle_beta   90.00
_cell.angle_gamma   90.00
#
_symmetry.space_group_name_H-M   'P 1'
#
loop_
_entity.id
_entity.type
_entity.pdbx_description
1 polymer ?
#
loop_
_entity_poly.entity_id
_entity_poly.type
_entity_poly.pdbx_seq_one_letter_code
_entity_poly.pdbx_strand_id
1 'polypeptide(L)'
;MIPPGYIFVALLGFLSCKEKEIKHHLKNQRICKTHACKEAAKQIISYMDTTVKPCDDFYRFACGRFVDTAEIHSDKVDNSTVTQVDLMVEEQLKSVISEPPRPNEIAPFRSLKRLFSLCMDEEKIDARGVGPALTKLKAAGGWPVLGNWGNKKWNFLDTYIRLRNSMMGHTSLFQIDVEVDIKNNSRRIIMVDQPSLGLAQELLVKGPNDTMVKAYFNFMVDIAVLFGANKKTALKELRSSLHFEIELAKVMTVKEERRDYTRMYNFFILPKLTAELGWDWDKLLRGIMPKPISIRRDEVIIVVEVQYMRKLKQLLRSNSIRQPCTETGILCAE
;
A
#
# COMPACT_ATOMS: atom_id res chain seq x y z
N MET A 1 20.92 58.47 -32.89
CA MET A 1 20.08 57.86 -33.94
C MET A 1 20.95 56.92 -34.75
N ILE A 2 20.83 55.62 -34.52
CA ILE A 2 21.55 54.57 -35.26
C ILE A 2 20.68 54.21 -36.47
N PRO A 3 21.23 54.04 -37.69
CA PRO A 3 20.41 53.85 -38.89
C PRO A 3 19.59 52.54 -38.81
N PRO A 4 18.32 52.52 -39.25
CA PRO A 4 17.44 51.36 -39.15
C PRO A 4 17.92 50.11 -39.93
N GLY A 5 18.94 50.23 -40.78
CA GLY A 5 19.55 49.09 -41.50
C GLY A 5 20.49 48.21 -40.67
N TYR A 6 21.05 48.70 -39.55
CA TYR A 6 22.04 47.94 -38.77
C TYR A 6 21.41 46.91 -37.82
N ILE A 7 20.16 47.12 -37.39
CA ILE A 7 19.45 46.20 -36.48
C ILE A 7 18.96 44.95 -37.23
N PHE A 8 18.61 45.08 -38.52
CA PHE A 8 18.14 43.96 -39.35
C PHE A 8 19.26 42.97 -39.72
N VAL A 9 20.49 43.46 -39.96
CA VAL A 9 21.65 42.62 -40.30
C VAL A 9 22.15 41.86 -39.07
N ALA A 10 22.07 42.45 -37.87
CA ALA A 10 22.42 41.77 -36.62
C ALA A 10 21.45 40.62 -36.30
N LEU A 11 20.13 40.82 -36.42
CA LEU A 11 19.13 39.77 -36.15
C LEU A 11 19.19 38.61 -37.15
N LEU A 12 19.45 38.87 -38.44
CA LEU A 12 19.68 37.82 -39.45
C LEU A 12 21.03 37.10 -39.25
N GLY A 13 22.07 37.83 -38.81
CA GLY A 13 23.37 37.25 -38.46
C GLY A 13 23.31 36.29 -37.27
N PHE A 14 22.56 36.64 -36.21
CA PHE A 14 22.36 35.77 -35.05
C PHE A 14 21.50 34.53 -35.37
N LEU A 15 20.49 34.64 -36.23
CA LEU A 15 19.70 33.50 -36.72
C LEU A 15 20.53 32.56 -37.62
N SER A 16 21.36 33.10 -38.52
CA SER A 16 22.21 32.31 -39.41
C SER A 16 23.40 31.66 -38.69
N CYS A 17 23.93 32.27 -37.63
CA CYS A 17 25.02 31.71 -36.83
C CYS A 17 24.55 30.53 -35.96
N LYS A 18 23.33 30.61 -35.37
CA LYS A 18 22.71 29.49 -34.64
C LYS A 18 22.40 28.30 -35.56
N GLU A 19 21.98 28.57 -36.79
CA GLU A 19 21.69 27.52 -37.79
C GLU A 19 22.97 26.83 -38.31
N LYS A 20 24.07 27.58 -38.49
CA LYS A 20 25.38 27.04 -38.89
C LYS A 20 26.08 26.26 -37.79
N GLU A 21 26.01 26.67 -36.53
CA GLU A 21 26.57 25.90 -35.40
C GLU A 21 25.82 24.57 -35.20
N ILE A 22 24.49 24.56 -35.33
CA ILE A 22 23.68 23.33 -35.29
C ILE A 22 24.04 22.41 -36.47
N LYS A 23 24.13 22.94 -37.70
CA LYS A 23 24.51 22.15 -38.89
C LYS A 23 25.96 21.64 -38.83
N HIS A 24 26.88 22.37 -38.22
CA HIS A 24 28.28 21.94 -38.08
C HIS A 24 28.43 20.86 -37.00
N HIS A 25 27.71 20.97 -35.88
CA HIS A 25 27.66 19.91 -34.86
C HIS A 25 27.01 18.63 -35.36
N LEU A 26 25.96 18.71 -36.18
CA LEU A 26 25.30 17.55 -36.80
C LEU A 26 26.20 16.83 -37.82
N LYS A 27 27.09 17.56 -38.52
CA LYS A 27 28.00 16.97 -39.53
C LYS A 27 29.11 16.09 -38.93
N ASN A 28 29.43 16.28 -37.65
CA ASN A 28 30.45 15.51 -36.92
C ASN A 28 29.87 14.51 -35.90
N GLN A 29 28.55 14.39 -35.81
CA GLN A 29 27.94 13.36 -34.98
C GLN A 29 27.99 12.01 -35.70
N ARG A 30 28.72 11.05 -35.12
CA ARG A 30 28.64 9.64 -35.51
C ARG A 30 27.22 9.14 -35.23
N ILE A 31 26.34 9.23 -36.24
CA ILE A 31 24.95 8.74 -36.13
C ILE A 31 25.00 7.24 -35.85
N CYS A 32 24.42 6.83 -34.73
CA CYS A 32 24.31 5.43 -34.38
C CYS A 32 23.36 4.72 -35.36
N LYS A 33 23.86 3.66 -36.03
CA LYS A 33 23.08 2.87 -37.01
C LYS A 33 22.77 1.44 -36.54
N THR A 34 23.10 1.11 -35.29
CA THR A 34 22.79 -0.20 -34.73
C THR A 34 21.27 -0.41 -34.68
N HIS A 35 20.84 -1.68 -34.67
CA HIS A 35 19.42 -2.00 -34.57
C HIS A 35 18.78 -1.38 -33.31
N ALA A 36 19.45 -1.50 -32.15
CA ALA A 36 18.99 -0.90 -30.90
C ALA A 36 18.78 0.63 -30.99
N CYS A 37 19.69 1.36 -31.62
CA CYS A 37 19.53 2.81 -31.81
C CYS A 37 18.35 3.17 -32.72
N LYS A 38 18.08 2.36 -33.75
CA LYS A 38 16.94 2.58 -34.65
C LYS A 38 15.61 2.34 -33.93
N GLU A 39 15.50 1.27 -33.15
CA GLU A 39 14.27 0.97 -32.39
C GLU A 39 14.01 2.04 -31.31
N ALA A 40 15.05 2.43 -30.56
CA ALA A 40 14.92 3.49 -29.56
C ALA A 40 14.49 4.82 -30.19
N ALA A 41 15.11 5.22 -31.31
CA ALA A 41 14.73 6.44 -32.02
C ALA A 41 13.28 6.37 -32.55
N LYS A 42 12.88 5.23 -33.11
CA LYS A 42 11.50 5.00 -33.58
C LYS A 42 10.49 5.13 -32.45
N GLN A 43 10.77 4.53 -31.29
CA GLN A 43 9.90 4.63 -30.12
C GLN A 43 9.78 6.07 -29.62
N ILE A 44 10.89 6.78 -29.44
CA ILE A 44 10.89 8.18 -29.00
C ILE A 44 10.06 9.05 -29.97
N ILE A 45 10.32 8.95 -31.27
CA ILE A 45 9.61 9.73 -32.29
C ILE A 45 8.10 9.40 -32.30
N SER A 46 7.72 8.17 -31.96
CA SER A 46 6.32 7.76 -31.91
C SER A 46 5.52 8.46 -30.80
N TYR A 47 6.15 8.80 -29.68
CA TYR A 47 5.50 9.48 -28.55
C TYR A 47 5.49 11.00 -28.67
N MET A 48 6.49 11.56 -29.35
CA MET A 48 6.68 13.01 -29.47
C MET A 48 5.61 13.70 -30.32
N ASP A 49 5.13 14.85 -29.86
CA ASP A 49 4.37 15.80 -30.67
C ASP A 49 5.25 17.00 -31.05
N THR A 50 5.78 16.96 -32.27
CA THR A 50 6.66 18.01 -32.80
C THR A 50 5.92 19.30 -33.19
N THR A 51 4.59 19.35 -33.08
CA THR A 51 3.83 20.59 -33.32
C THR A 51 3.90 21.54 -32.13
N VAL A 52 4.18 21.02 -30.94
CA VAL A 52 4.37 21.79 -29.70
C VAL A 52 5.84 22.20 -29.56
N LYS A 53 6.10 23.45 -29.15
CA LYS A 53 7.47 23.88 -28.89
C LYS A 53 7.95 23.31 -27.54
N PRO A 54 9.16 22.72 -27.48
CA PRO A 54 9.66 22.11 -26.24
C PRO A 54 9.87 23.10 -25.09
N CYS A 55 10.08 24.39 -25.40
CA CYS A 55 10.24 25.44 -24.38
C CYS A 55 8.91 25.96 -23.81
N ASP A 56 7.79 25.65 -24.47
CA ASP A 56 6.46 26.09 -24.05
C ASP A 56 5.80 25.00 -23.19
N ASP A 57 5.82 23.75 -23.67
CA ASP A 57 5.36 22.58 -22.93
C ASP A 57 6.19 21.35 -23.33
N PHE A 58 7.22 21.06 -22.53
CA PHE A 58 8.11 19.93 -22.80
C PHE A 58 7.41 18.58 -22.65
N TYR A 59 6.41 18.48 -21.77
CA TYR A 59 5.67 17.24 -21.57
C TYR A 59 4.83 16.90 -22.80
N ARG A 60 4.10 17.87 -23.36
CA ARG A 60 3.37 17.68 -24.62
C ARG A 60 4.29 17.47 -25.80
N PHE A 61 5.41 18.18 -25.89
CA PHE A 61 6.39 17.90 -26.94
C PHE A 61 6.93 16.47 -26.88
N ALA A 62 7.28 15.97 -25.70
CA ALA A 62 7.90 14.66 -25.52
C ALA A 62 6.90 13.49 -25.59
N CYS A 63 5.69 13.68 -25.05
CA CYS A 63 4.73 12.60 -24.81
C CYS A 63 3.36 12.85 -25.47
N GLY A 64 3.16 13.94 -26.21
CA GLY A 64 1.85 14.37 -26.68
C GLY A 64 1.09 13.29 -27.45
N ARG A 65 1.72 12.68 -28.46
CA ARG A 65 1.08 11.61 -29.23
C ARG A 65 0.79 10.36 -28.39
N PHE A 66 1.66 10.06 -27.42
CA PHE A 66 1.41 8.95 -26.51
C PHE A 66 0.14 9.20 -25.69
N VAL A 67 0.03 10.38 -25.06
CA VAL A 67 -1.15 10.75 -24.26
C VAL A 67 -2.43 10.73 -25.10
N ASP A 68 -2.35 11.13 -26.36
CA ASP A 68 -3.52 11.19 -27.24
C ASP A 68 -3.96 9.82 -27.77
N THR A 69 -3.09 8.80 -27.73
CA THR A 69 -3.37 7.46 -28.29
C THR A 69 -3.37 6.33 -27.26
N ALA A 70 -2.81 6.55 -26.08
CA ALA A 70 -2.75 5.54 -25.04
C ALA A 70 -4.13 5.34 -24.40
N GLU A 71 -4.60 4.09 -24.44
CA GLU A 71 -5.82 3.67 -23.74
C GLU A 71 -5.45 3.03 -22.40
N ILE A 72 -6.17 3.38 -21.33
CA ILE A 72 -6.04 2.70 -20.05
C ILE A 72 -6.89 1.43 -20.12
N HIS A 73 -6.24 0.26 -20.05
CA HIS A 73 -6.93 -1.03 -20.05
C HIS A 73 -7.91 -1.13 -18.87
N SER A 74 -9.01 -1.87 -19.04
CA SER A 74 -10.10 -1.95 -18.06
C SER A 74 -9.68 -2.48 -16.68
N ASP A 75 -8.58 -3.22 -16.61
CA ASP A 75 -7.99 -3.79 -15.40
C ASP A 75 -6.87 -2.93 -14.80
N LYS A 76 -6.56 -1.78 -15.39
CA LYS A 76 -5.48 -0.88 -14.96
C LYS A 76 -6.03 0.48 -14.54
N VAL A 77 -5.27 1.17 -13.69
CA VAL A 77 -5.60 2.54 -13.22
C VAL A 77 -4.87 3.62 -14.00
N ASP A 78 -3.82 3.25 -14.74
CA ASP A 78 -2.99 4.13 -15.56
C ASP A 78 -2.42 3.38 -16.78
N ASN A 79 -1.85 4.13 -17.72
CA ASN A 79 -1.04 3.60 -18.80
C ASN A 79 0.20 4.47 -18.95
N SER A 80 1.32 3.98 -18.42
CA SER A 80 2.62 4.63 -18.49
C SER A 80 3.66 3.68 -19.08
N THR A 81 4.86 4.19 -19.38
CA THR A 81 5.98 3.34 -19.80
C THR A 81 6.31 2.27 -18.74
N VAL A 82 6.14 2.58 -17.45
CA VAL A 82 6.32 1.60 -16.37
C VAL A 82 5.27 0.51 -16.46
N THR A 83 3.99 0.88 -16.59
CA THR A 83 2.88 -0.07 -16.77
C THR A 83 3.10 -1.00 -17.97
N GLN A 84 3.62 -0.47 -19.08
CA GLN A 84 3.92 -1.28 -20.27
C GLN A 84 5.05 -2.27 -20.04
N VAL A 85 6.12 -1.85 -19.36
CA VAL A 85 7.22 -2.75 -19.01
C VAL A 85 6.74 -3.82 -18.04
N ASP A 86 5.94 -3.46 -17.04
CA ASP A 86 5.37 -4.42 -16.08
C ASP A 86 4.52 -5.47 -16.80
N LEU A 87 3.67 -5.08 -17.75
CA LEU A 87 2.89 -6.02 -18.57
C LEU A 87 3.77 -6.99 -19.37
N MET A 88 4.84 -6.49 -19.98
CA MET A 88 5.79 -7.35 -20.72
C MET A 88 6.49 -8.35 -19.80
N VAL A 89 6.88 -7.90 -18.60
CA VAL A 89 7.54 -8.76 -17.60
C VAL A 89 6.55 -9.79 -17.03
N GLU A 90 5.31 -9.39 -16.74
CA GLU A 90 4.23 -10.27 -16.30
C GLU A 90 3.96 -11.38 -17.32
N GLU A 91 3.90 -11.03 -18.62
CA GLU A 91 3.69 -12.02 -19.70
C GLU A 91 4.85 -13.02 -19.79
N GLN A 92 6.09 -12.53 -19.75
CA GLN A 92 7.28 -13.39 -19.73
C GLN A 92 7.29 -14.29 -18.50
N LEU A 93 7.02 -13.73 -17.32
CA LEU A 93 6.98 -14.48 -16.08
C LEU A 93 5.90 -15.56 -16.13
N LYS A 94 4.69 -15.21 -16.61
CA LYS A 94 3.57 -16.13 -16.82
C LYS A 94 3.97 -17.30 -17.71
N SER A 95 4.68 -17.06 -18.82
CA SER A 95 5.15 -18.13 -19.71
C SER A 95 6.08 -19.12 -18.99
N VAL A 96 6.96 -18.63 -18.11
CA VAL A 96 7.93 -19.46 -17.38
C VAL A 96 7.28 -20.26 -16.25
N ILE A 97 6.34 -19.65 -15.51
CA ILE A 97 5.73 -20.27 -14.32
C ILE A 97 4.51 -21.14 -14.65
N SER A 98 3.93 -21.00 -15.85
CA SER A 98 2.81 -21.82 -16.30
C SER A 98 3.24 -23.23 -16.72
N GLU A 99 4.53 -23.43 -17.01
CA GLU A 99 5.07 -24.77 -17.31
C GLU A 99 5.01 -25.67 -16.06
N PRO A 100 4.68 -26.97 -16.21
CA PRO A 100 4.78 -27.91 -15.10
C PRO A 100 6.24 -28.00 -14.60
N PRO A 101 6.45 -28.28 -13.30
CA PRO A 101 7.80 -28.41 -12.78
C PRO A 101 8.58 -29.54 -13.45
N ARG A 102 9.86 -29.30 -13.79
CA ARG A 102 10.72 -30.33 -14.39
C ARG A 102 11.24 -31.29 -13.31
N PRO A 103 11.52 -32.58 -13.62
CA PRO A 103 11.97 -33.56 -12.62
C PRO A 103 13.20 -33.11 -11.80
N ASN A 104 14.15 -32.43 -12.46
CA ASN A 104 15.41 -31.97 -11.86
C ASN A 104 15.39 -30.47 -11.47
N GLU A 105 14.21 -29.84 -11.42
CA GLU A 105 14.08 -28.43 -11.04
C GLU A 105 14.29 -28.22 -9.54
N ILE A 106 15.10 -27.23 -9.18
CA ILE A 106 15.40 -26.91 -7.78
C ILE A 106 14.13 -26.49 -7.02
N ALA A 107 14.12 -26.75 -5.71
CA ALA A 107 12.93 -26.62 -4.87
C ALA A 107 12.22 -25.26 -4.95
N PRO A 108 12.91 -24.10 -5.00
CA PRO A 108 12.23 -22.80 -5.09
C PRO A 108 11.35 -22.65 -6.34
N PHE A 109 11.87 -23.02 -7.52
CA PHE A 109 11.11 -22.90 -8.78
C PHE A 109 9.96 -23.91 -8.85
N ARG A 110 10.18 -25.13 -8.35
CA ARG A 110 9.13 -26.14 -8.23
C ARG A 110 7.98 -25.66 -7.35
N SER A 111 8.30 -25.08 -6.19
CA SER A 111 7.31 -24.52 -5.27
C SER A 111 6.56 -23.34 -5.89
N LEU A 112 7.27 -22.44 -6.58
CA LEU A 112 6.67 -21.30 -7.28
C LEU A 112 5.66 -21.74 -8.35
N LYS A 113 6.05 -22.65 -9.24
CA LYS A 113 5.16 -23.21 -10.28
C LYS A 113 3.95 -23.93 -9.69
N ARG A 114 4.16 -24.71 -8.62
CA ARG A 114 3.05 -25.36 -7.90
C ARG A 114 2.11 -24.34 -7.28
N LEU A 115 2.63 -23.31 -6.62
CA LEU A 115 1.82 -22.23 -6.04
C LEU A 115 1.01 -21.52 -7.12
N PHE A 116 1.63 -21.21 -8.26
CA PHE A 116 0.95 -20.62 -9.41
C PHE A 116 -0.19 -21.50 -9.91
N SER A 117 0.03 -22.81 -10.09
CA SER A 117 -1.02 -23.74 -10.51
C SER A 117 -2.20 -23.83 -9.53
N LEU A 118 -1.97 -23.62 -8.24
CA LEU A 118 -3.03 -23.59 -7.23
C LEU A 118 -3.86 -22.30 -7.30
N CYS A 119 -3.25 -21.19 -7.74
CA CYS A 119 -3.92 -19.90 -7.95
C CYS A 119 -4.79 -19.92 -9.21
N MET A 120 -4.32 -20.59 -10.28
CA MET A 120 -5.02 -20.66 -11.57
C MET A 120 -6.18 -21.67 -11.60
N ASP A 121 -6.32 -22.51 -10.57
CA ASP A 121 -7.41 -23.50 -10.47
C ASP A 121 -8.65 -22.87 -9.84
N GLU A 122 -9.30 -21.99 -10.60
CA GLU A 122 -10.48 -21.21 -10.17
C GLU A 122 -11.65 -22.13 -9.78
N GLU A 123 -11.86 -23.25 -10.49
CA GLU A 123 -12.91 -24.21 -10.16
C GLU A 123 -12.74 -24.78 -8.73
N LYS A 124 -11.52 -25.15 -8.33
CA LYS A 124 -11.26 -25.61 -6.96
C LYS A 124 -11.36 -24.49 -5.92
N ILE A 125 -11.04 -23.26 -6.30
CA ILE A 125 -11.19 -22.10 -5.41
C ILE A 125 -12.69 -21.84 -5.17
N ASP A 126 -13.48 -21.76 -6.24
CA ASP A 126 -14.92 -21.53 -6.20
C ASP A 126 -15.68 -22.62 -5.48
N ALA A 127 -15.32 -23.90 -5.72
CA ALA A 127 -15.92 -25.03 -5.01
C ALA A 127 -15.70 -24.98 -3.49
N ARG A 128 -14.62 -24.34 -3.02
CA ARG A 128 -14.35 -24.14 -1.58
C ARG A 128 -15.01 -22.88 -1.03
N GLY A 129 -15.24 -21.88 -1.88
CA GLY A 129 -15.77 -20.57 -1.51
C GLY A 129 -15.05 -19.96 -0.30
N VAL A 130 -15.82 -19.33 0.59
CA VAL A 130 -15.32 -18.71 1.83
C VAL A 130 -14.94 -19.71 2.94
N GLY A 131 -15.11 -21.01 2.72
CA GLY A 131 -14.92 -22.06 3.74
C GLY A 131 -13.54 -22.05 4.42
N PRO A 132 -12.41 -21.97 3.67
CA PRO A 132 -11.08 -21.87 4.26
C PRO A 132 -10.90 -20.62 5.12
N ALA A 133 -11.40 -19.46 4.67
CA ALA A 133 -11.32 -18.21 5.41
C ALA A 133 -12.16 -18.26 6.70
N LEU A 134 -13.39 -18.78 6.63
CA LEU A 134 -14.25 -18.99 7.80
C LEU A 134 -13.61 -19.92 8.84
N THR A 135 -12.89 -20.95 8.40
CA THR A 135 -12.19 -21.87 9.30
C THR A 135 -11.11 -21.15 10.09
N LYS A 136 -10.30 -20.32 9.41
CA LYS A 136 -9.27 -19.50 10.06
C LYS A 136 -9.88 -18.45 10.98
N LEU A 137 -10.95 -17.80 10.55
CA LEU A 137 -11.66 -16.78 11.33
C LEU A 137 -12.25 -17.37 12.61
N LYS A 138 -12.88 -18.55 12.54
CA LYS A 138 -13.39 -19.28 13.71
C LYS A 138 -12.26 -19.64 14.68
N ALA A 139 -11.13 -20.13 14.18
CA ALA A 139 -9.96 -20.43 15.01
C ALA A 139 -9.39 -19.18 15.71
N ALA A 140 -9.53 -18.00 15.11
CA ALA A 140 -9.11 -16.73 15.70
C ALA A 140 -10.10 -16.14 16.72
N GLY A 141 -11.32 -16.68 16.83
CA GLY A 141 -12.35 -16.23 17.77
C GLY A 141 -13.65 -15.76 17.12
N GLY A 142 -13.77 -15.87 15.80
CA GLY A 142 -14.96 -15.55 15.03
C GLY A 142 -15.18 -14.06 14.80
N TRP A 143 -15.97 -13.72 13.79
CA TRP A 143 -16.31 -12.35 13.43
C TRP A 143 -17.74 -12.04 13.88
N PRO A 144 -17.96 -11.11 14.84
CA PRO A 144 -19.25 -10.95 15.51
C PRO A 144 -20.45 -10.72 14.59
N VAL A 145 -20.24 -10.04 13.46
CA VAL A 145 -21.28 -9.78 12.45
C VAL A 145 -21.87 -11.06 11.84
N LEU A 146 -21.14 -12.18 11.91
CA LEU A 146 -21.60 -13.49 11.45
C LEU A 146 -22.56 -14.17 12.45
N GLY A 147 -22.80 -13.54 13.62
CA GLY A 147 -23.66 -14.07 14.67
C GLY A 147 -22.99 -15.13 15.56
N ASN A 148 -23.74 -15.64 16.54
CA ASN A 148 -23.30 -16.66 17.52
C ASN A 148 -22.06 -16.27 18.34
N TRP A 149 -21.81 -14.97 18.48
CA TRP A 149 -20.70 -14.45 19.25
C TRP A 149 -21.04 -14.41 20.75
N GLY A 150 -20.70 -15.49 21.46
CA GLY A 150 -21.15 -15.73 22.83
C GLY A 150 -20.21 -15.25 23.95
N ASN A 151 -19.29 -14.32 23.71
CA ASN A 151 -18.13 -14.21 24.59
C ASN A 151 -18.18 -13.04 25.61
N LYS A 152 -18.74 -13.30 26.80
CA LYS A 152 -18.70 -12.39 27.97
C LYS A 152 -17.27 -12.12 28.51
N LYS A 153 -16.24 -12.78 27.97
CA LYS A 153 -14.82 -12.64 28.37
C LYS A 153 -13.90 -12.22 27.22
N TRP A 154 -14.43 -11.62 26.16
CA TRP A 154 -13.59 -11.15 25.05
C TRP A 154 -12.51 -10.18 25.53
N ASN A 155 -11.29 -10.39 25.06
CA ASN A 155 -10.14 -9.54 25.31
C ASN A 155 -9.46 -9.21 23.98
N PHE A 156 -9.18 -7.92 23.76
CA PHE A 156 -8.53 -7.45 22.55
C PHE A 156 -7.15 -8.10 22.32
N LEU A 157 -6.28 -8.10 23.35
CA LEU A 157 -4.91 -8.61 23.21
C LEU A 157 -4.90 -10.10 22.88
N ASP A 158 -5.76 -10.90 23.53
CA ASP A 158 -5.86 -12.32 23.23
C ASP A 158 -6.36 -12.58 21.80
N THR A 159 -7.29 -11.76 21.32
CA THR A 159 -7.79 -11.83 19.93
C THR A 159 -6.72 -11.42 18.94
N TYR A 160 -6.00 -10.32 19.18
CA TYR A 160 -4.88 -9.87 18.36
C TYR A 160 -3.79 -10.95 18.28
N ILE A 161 -3.40 -11.55 19.41
CA ILE A 161 -2.42 -12.65 19.44
C ILE A 161 -2.88 -13.83 18.57
N ARG A 162 -4.15 -14.25 18.68
CA ARG A 162 -4.69 -15.36 17.86
C ARG A 162 -4.72 -15.02 16.38
N LEU A 163 -5.08 -13.79 16.02
CA LEU A 163 -5.07 -13.30 14.64
C LEU A 163 -3.65 -13.31 14.08
N ARG A 164 -2.68 -12.70 14.79
CA ARG A 164 -1.28 -12.66 14.37
C ARG A 164 -0.68 -14.05 14.21
N ASN A 165 -0.95 -14.97 15.13
CA ASN A 165 -0.51 -16.37 15.03
C ASN A 165 -1.19 -17.14 13.89
N SER A 166 -2.29 -16.60 13.35
CA SER A 166 -2.97 -17.11 12.15
C SER A 166 -2.60 -16.33 10.88
N MET A 167 -1.57 -15.47 10.93
CA MET A 167 -1.13 -14.58 9.85
C MET A 167 -2.20 -13.56 9.40
N MET A 168 -3.05 -13.12 10.33
CA MET A 168 -4.11 -12.11 10.13
C MET A 168 -3.98 -10.99 11.16
N GLY A 169 -4.73 -9.89 11.01
CA GLY A 169 -4.79 -8.79 11.98
C GLY A 169 -3.43 -8.13 12.21
N HIS A 170 -2.61 -8.04 11.17
CA HIS A 170 -1.30 -7.39 11.25
C HIS A 170 -1.42 -5.90 11.59
N THR A 171 -2.50 -5.27 11.12
CA THR A 171 -2.66 -3.82 11.06
C THR A 171 -3.98 -3.34 11.70
N SER A 172 -4.21 -3.83 12.92
CA SER A 172 -5.47 -3.62 13.64
C SER A 172 -5.59 -2.22 14.30
N LEU A 173 -5.44 -2.10 15.62
CA LEU A 173 -5.39 -0.79 16.30
C LEU A 173 -3.99 -0.16 16.26
N PHE A 174 -2.99 -0.98 15.99
CA PHE A 174 -1.61 -0.60 15.82
C PHE A 174 -0.93 -1.74 15.09
N GLN A 175 0.21 -1.40 14.48
CA GLN A 175 1.03 -2.35 13.75
C GLN A 175 2.29 -2.64 14.55
N ILE A 176 2.74 -3.90 14.51
CA ILE A 176 4.00 -4.34 15.13
C ILE A 176 4.81 -5.09 14.10
N ASP A 177 6.02 -4.61 13.85
CA ASP A 177 6.99 -5.15 12.90
C ASP A 177 8.39 -5.28 13.47
N VAL A 178 9.24 -6.01 12.75
CA VAL A 178 10.67 -6.12 13.04
C VAL A 178 11.41 -5.52 11.85
N GLU A 179 11.92 -4.31 12.02
CA GLU A 179 12.49 -3.50 10.95
C GLU A 179 14.01 -3.33 11.10
N VAL A 180 14.67 -2.83 10.06
CA VAL A 180 16.05 -2.33 10.15
C VAL A 180 16.06 -1.11 11.07
N ASP A 181 16.97 -1.05 12.04
CA ASP A 181 17.12 0.17 12.82
C ASP A 181 17.79 1.27 11.96
N ILE A 182 17.07 2.36 11.71
CA ILE A 182 17.53 3.47 10.86
C ILE A 182 18.78 4.19 11.39
N LYS A 183 19.09 4.09 12.70
CA LYS A 183 20.33 4.64 13.27
C LYS A 183 21.43 3.60 13.46
N ASN A 184 21.10 2.31 13.34
CA ASN A 184 22.07 1.22 13.41
C ASN A 184 21.63 0.07 12.49
N ASN A 185 21.99 0.17 11.22
CA ASN A 185 21.57 -0.78 10.19
C ASN A 185 22.14 -2.21 10.37
N SER A 186 23.06 -2.43 11.32
CA SER A 186 23.59 -3.75 11.69
C SER A 186 22.65 -4.55 12.60
N ARG A 187 21.53 -3.97 13.07
CA ARG A 187 20.54 -4.67 13.90
C ARG A 187 19.11 -4.53 13.38
N ARG A 188 18.26 -5.45 13.83
CA ARG A 188 16.80 -5.37 13.69
C ARG A 188 16.20 -4.88 15.01
N ILE A 189 15.06 -4.19 14.94
CA ILE A 189 14.38 -3.65 16.12
C ILE A 189 12.88 -3.79 15.98
N ILE A 190 12.20 -4.03 17.10
CA ILE A 190 10.74 -4.06 17.14
C ILE A 190 10.24 -2.62 16.98
N MET A 191 9.33 -2.42 16.03
CA MET A 191 8.70 -1.15 15.75
C MET A 191 7.20 -1.26 15.96
N VAL A 192 6.62 -0.26 16.64
CA VAL A 192 5.19 -0.13 16.90
C VAL A 192 4.70 1.17 16.26
N ASP A 193 3.66 1.10 15.44
CA ASP A 193 3.14 2.24 14.69
C ASP A 193 1.61 2.27 14.67
N GLN A 194 1.04 3.38 14.22
CA GLN A 194 -0.37 3.46 13.85
C GLN A 194 -0.71 2.43 12.76
N PRO A 195 -1.96 1.96 12.69
CA PRO A 195 -2.35 0.94 11.73
C PRO A 195 -2.47 1.53 10.31
N SER A 196 -2.56 0.63 9.35
CA SER A 196 -3.11 0.91 8.03
C SER A 196 -4.62 0.81 8.10
N LEU A 197 -5.32 1.59 7.28
CA LEU A 197 -6.79 1.60 7.21
C LEU A 197 -7.24 0.96 5.89
N GLY A 198 -8.42 0.34 5.88
CA GLY A 198 -9.00 -0.26 4.68
C GLY A 198 -9.33 0.77 3.60
N LEU A 199 -9.55 2.02 3.99
CA LEU A 199 -9.66 3.18 3.11
C LEU A 199 -8.69 4.28 3.54
N ALA A 200 -8.13 5.01 2.57
CA ALA A 200 -7.17 6.07 2.85
C ALA A 200 -7.70 7.09 3.88
N GLN A 201 -6.84 7.48 4.84
CA GLN A 201 -7.19 8.39 5.94
C GLN A 201 -7.87 9.67 5.43
N GLU A 202 -7.31 10.29 4.39
CA GLU A 202 -7.81 11.50 3.76
C GLU A 202 -9.22 11.37 3.15
N LEU A 203 -9.68 10.15 2.87
CA LEU A 203 -11.04 9.86 2.43
C LEU A 203 -11.96 9.59 3.62
N LEU A 204 -11.54 8.77 4.58
CA LEU A 204 -12.35 8.44 5.77
C LEU A 204 -12.73 9.68 6.58
N VAL A 205 -11.80 10.64 6.74
CA VAL A 205 -12.07 11.87 7.49
C VAL A 205 -13.12 12.78 6.84
N LYS A 206 -13.46 12.58 5.55
CA LYS A 206 -14.58 13.28 4.87
C LYS A 206 -15.95 12.83 5.39
N GLY A 207 -16.00 11.68 6.07
CA GLY A 207 -17.18 11.19 6.76
C GLY A 207 -18.10 10.30 5.91
N PRO A 208 -19.16 9.75 6.53
CA PRO A 208 -19.97 8.67 5.95
C PRO A 208 -20.83 9.10 4.74
N ASN A 209 -20.90 10.40 4.45
CA ASN A 209 -21.65 10.92 3.31
C ASN A 209 -20.82 11.00 2.02
N ASP A 210 -19.50 10.91 2.11
CA ASP A 210 -18.60 10.88 0.95
C ASP A 210 -18.84 9.63 0.09
N THR A 211 -18.74 9.78 -1.22
CA THR A 211 -19.03 8.71 -2.20
C THR A 211 -18.11 7.50 -2.01
N MET A 212 -16.81 7.71 -1.75
CA MET A 212 -15.86 6.62 -1.55
C MET A 212 -16.10 5.92 -0.21
N VAL A 213 -16.40 6.68 0.84
CA VAL A 213 -16.71 6.12 2.16
C VAL A 213 -17.99 5.28 2.12
N LYS A 214 -19.01 5.70 1.36
CA LYS A 214 -20.22 4.90 1.11
C LYS A 214 -19.92 3.61 0.35
N ALA A 215 -19.09 3.69 -0.69
CA ALA A 215 -18.69 2.50 -1.46
C ALA A 215 -17.94 1.49 -0.57
N TYR A 216 -17.01 1.98 0.25
CA TYR A 216 -16.30 1.17 1.23
C TYR A 216 -17.24 0.53 2.26
N PHE A 217 -18.21 1.28 2.80
CA PHE A 217 -19.23 0.71 3.70
C PHE A 217 -20.05 -0.41 3.04
N ASN A 218 -20.48 -0.21 1.79
CA ASN A 218 -21.21 -1.23 1.04
C ASN A 218 -20.34 -2.48 0.84
N PHE A 219 -19.06 -2.31 0.52
CA PHE A 219 -18.10 -3.40 0.40
C PHE A 219 -17.96 -4.18 1.72
N MET A 220 -17.84 -3.51 2.87
CA MET A 220 -17.81 -4.17 4.18
C MET A 220 -19.05 -5.07 4.39
N VAL A 221 -20.24 -4.56 4.04
CA VAL A 221 -21.52 -5.27 4.16
C VAL A 221 -21.58 -6.47 3.21
N ASP A 222 -21.19 -6.29 1.96
CA ASP A 222 -21.23 -7.35 0.94
C ASP A 222 -20.27 -8.49 1.30
N ILE A 223 -19.07 -8.19 1.81
CA ILE A 223 -18.14 -9.20 2.33
C ILE A 223 -18.72 -9.93 3.54
N ALA A 224 -19.32 -9.22 4.49
CA ALA A 224 -19.96 -9.88 5.64
C ALA A 224 -21.10 -10.81 5.21
N VAL A 225 -21.93 -10.40 4.26
CA VAL A 225 -23.01 -11.22 3.69
C VAL A 225 -22.46 -12.43 2.94
N LEU A 226 -21.39 -12.27 2.16
CA LEU A 226 -20.70 -13.36 1.49
C LEU A 226 -20.18 -14.42 2.49
N PHE A 227 -19.76 -13.98 3.68
CA PHE A 227 -19.33 -14.84 4.78
C PHE A 227 -20.49 -15.42 5.61
N GLY A 228 -21.74 -15.10 5.26
CA GLY A 228 -22.95 -15.64 5.87
C GLY A 228 -23.64 -14.74 6.90
N ALA A 229 -23.27 -13.47 7.01
CA ALA A 229 -23.98 -12.52 7.88
C ALA A 229 -25.40 -12.24 7.38
N ASN A 230 -26.32 -12.00 8.32
CA ASN A 230 -27.59 -11.40 7.96
C ASN A 230 -27.38 -9.93 7.52
N LYS A 231 -27.86 -9.57 6.32
CA LYS A 231 -27.67 -8.22 5.76
C LYS A 231 -28.14 -7.08 6.67
N LYS A 232 -29.26 -7.26 7.39
CA LYS A 232 -29.78 -6.23 8.32
C LYS A 232 -28.87 -6.07 9.54
N THR A 233 -28.35 -7.18 10.07
CA THR A 233 -27.35 -7.16 11.14
C THR A 233 -26.05 -6.52 10.67
N ALA A 234 -25.55 -6.91 9.50
CA ALA A 234 -24.34 -6.34 8.90
C ALA A 234 -24.46 -4.82 8.70
N LEU A 235 -25.56 -4.33 8.14
CA LEU A 235 -25.80 -2.89 7.97
C LEU A 235 -25.78 -2.12 9.30
N LYS A 236 -26.23 -2.73 10.40
CA LYS A 236 -26.26 -2.11 11.72
C LYS A 236 -24.89 -2.13 12.39
N GLU A 237 -24.28 -3.31 12.49
CA GLU A 237 -23.02 -3.50 13.24
C GLU A 237 -21.81 -2.89 12.52
N LEU A 238 -21.74 -3.05 11.19
CA LEU A 238 -20.63 -2.49 10.41
C LEU A 238 -20.70 -0.96 10.33
N ARG A 239 -21.86 -0.35 10.55
CA ARG A 239 -21.97 1.11 10.65
C ARG A 239 -21.22 1.63 11.88
N SER A 240 -21.33 0.92 13.00
CA SER A 240 -20.56 1.23 14.20
C SER A 240 -19.06 1.02 13.97
N SER A 241 -18.68 -0.03 13.22
CA SER A 241 -17.30 -0.25 12.80
C SER A 241 -16.74 0.90 11.97
N LEU A 242 -17.47 1.31 10.91
CA LEU A 242 -17.06 2.42 10.05
C LEU A 242 -16.91 3.71 10.87
N HIS A 243 -17.87 3.98 11.78
CA HIS A 243 -17.78 5.16 12.62
C HIS A 243 -16.53 5.13 13.51
N PHE A 244 -16.21 3.97 14.08
CA PHE A 244 -14.98 3.80 14.85
C PHE A 244 -13.73 4.06 13.99
N GLU A 245 -13.65 3.49 12.79
CA GLU A 245 -12.53 3.68 11.90
C GLU A 245 -12.36 5.14 11.46
N ILE A 246 -13.46 5.87 11.26
CA ILE A 246 -13.43 7.32 11.00
C ILE A 246 -12.85 8.09 12.19
N GLU A 247 -13.26 7.76 13.43
CA GLU A 247 -12.69 8.39 14.62
C GLU A 247 -11.23 8.01 14.84
N LEU A 248 -10.84 6.77 14.48
CA LEU A 248 -9.46 6.32 14.47
C LEU A 248 -8.62 7.14 13.47
N ALA A 249 -9.12 7.29 12.25
CA ALA A 249 -8.49 8.08 11.20
C ALA A 249 -8.26 9.54 11.61
N LYS A 250 -9.19 10.13 12.38
CA LYS A 250 -9.05 11.51 12.90
C LYS A 250 -7.94 11.66 13.94
N VAL A 251 -7.62 10.61 14.69
CA VAL A 251 -6.58 10.67 15.73
C VAL A 251 -5.19 10.25 15.23
N MET A 252 -5.11 9.62 14.06
CA MET A 252 -3.87 9.25 13.38
C MET A 252 -3.06 10.47 12.94
N THR A 253 -1.74 10.30 12.90
CA THR A 253 -0.82 11.30 12.35
C THR A 253 -0.92 11.28 10.82
N VAL A 254 -1.09 12.45 10.20
CA VAL A 254 -1.24 12.59 8.73
C VAL A 254 0.07 12.33 7.99
N LYS A 255 -0.02 11.93 6.72
CA LYS A 255 1.12 11.48 5.89
C LYS A 255 2.23 12.53 5.78
N GLU A 256 1.89 13.82 5.76
CA GLU A 256 2.84 14.93 5.64
C GLU A 256 3.73 15.04 6.89
N GLU A 257 3.14 14.88 8.07
CA GLU A 257 3.86 14.93 9.36
C GLU A 257 4.74 13.69 9.58
N ARG A 258 4.48 12.61 8.84
CA ARG A 258 5.23 11.35 8.85
C ARG A 258 6.47 11.34 7.93
N ARG A 259 6.96 12.53 7.55
CA ARG A 259 8.20 12.69 6.77
C ARG A 259 9.41 13.06 7.64
N ASP A 260 9.19 13.40 8.91
CA ASP A 260 10.26 13.68 9.88
C ASP A 260 10.69 12.39 10.59
N TYR A 261 11.71 11.74 10.04
CA TYR A 261 12.29 10.52 10.60
C TYR A 261 12.89 10.72 12.01
N THR A 262 13.28 11.94 12.38
CA THR A 262 13.83 12.20 13.73
C THR A 262 12.69 12.22 14.75
N ARG A 263 11.58 12.90 14.44
CA ARG A 263 10.37 12.90 15.28
C ARG A 263 9.75 11.51 15.42
N MET A 264 9.79 10.70 14.38
CA MET A 264 9.25 9.34 14.38
C MET A 264 10.13 8.33 15.14
N TYR A 265 11.35 8.68 15.52
CA TYR A 265 12.28 7.74 16.14
C TYR A 265 12.26 7.85 17.67
N ASN A 266 11.26 7.24 18.31
CA ASN A 266 11.06 7.30 19.76
C ASN A 266 11.35 5.97 20.45
N PHE A 267 12.38 5.92 21.28
CA PHE A 267 12.74 4.69 22.01
C PHE A 267 11.97 4.52 23.32
N PHE A 268 11.56 3.28 23.55
CA PHE A 268 11.04 2.80 24.82
C PHE A 268 11.74 1.51 25.21
N ILE A 269 12.01 1.34 26.51
CA ILE A 269 12.21 0.00 27.06
C ILE A 269 10.83 -0.60 27.37
N LEU A 270 10.67 -1.92 27.21
CA LEU A 270 9.38 -2.60 27.33
C LEU A 270 8.55 -2.23 28.58
N PRO A 271 9.10 -2.16 29.81
CA PRO A 271 8.32 -1.77 31.00
C PRO A 271 7.81 -0.33 30.93
N LYS A 272 8.60 0.58 30.36
CA LYS A 272 8.25 1.99 30.19
C LYS A 272 7.16 2.17 29.13
N LEU A 273 7.20 1.37 28.06
CA LEU A 273 6.17 1.32 27.03
C LEU A 273 4.79 1.00 27.62
N THR A 274 4.73 -0.06 28.43
CA THR A 274 3.53 -0.48 29.17
C THR A 274 3.01 0.60 30.11
N ALA A 275 3.89 1.24 30.87
CA ALA A 275 3.52 2.30 31.80
C ALA A 275 2.91 3.53 31.08
N GLU A 276 3.52 3.98 29.97
CA GLU A 276 3.11 5.21 29.30
C GLU A 276 1.92 5.02 28.35
N LEU A 277 2.01 4.05 27.43
CA LEU A 277 1.05 3.91 26.33
C LEU A 277 -0.15 3.03 26.69
N GLY A 278 -0.15 2.41 27.88
CA GLY A 278 -1.12 1.38 28.22
C GLY A 278 -0.89 0.12 27.38
N TRP A 279 -1.68 -0.93 27.60
CA TRP A 279 -1.51 -2.28 27.04
C TRP A 279 -0.43 -3.12 27.72
N ASP A 280 -0.72 -4.41 27.86
CA ASP A 280 0.24 -5.42 28.30
C ASP A 280 1.12 -5.82 27.10
N TRP A 281 2.07 -4.95 26.75
CA TRP A 281 2.98 -5.17 25.63
C TRP A 281 3.87 -6.40 25.85
N ASP A 282 4.16 -6.75 27.10
CA ASP A 282 4.95 -7.95 27.40
C ASP A 282 4.18 -9.21 27.00
N LYS A 283 2.92 -9.34 27.45
CA LYS A 283 2.03 -10.43 27.01
C LYS A 283 1.87 -10.45 25.49
N LEU A 284 1.66 -9.27 24.89
CA LEU A 284 1.44 -9.14 23.46
C LEU A 284 2.64 -9.60 22.63
N LEU A 285 3.82 -9.04 22.89
CA LEU A 285 5.04 -9.35 22.15
C LEU A 285 5.43 -10.82 22.35
N ARG A 286 5.37 -11.34 23.58
CA ARG A 286 5.62 -12.77 23.83
C ARG A 286 4.61 -13.67 23.14
N GLY A 287 3.37 -13.22 22.98
CA GLY A 287 2.31 -13.99 22.34
C GLY A 287 2.42 -14.09 20.82
N ILE A 288 3.03 -13.09 20.17
CA ILE A 288 3.17 -13.03 18.70
C ILE A 288 4.58 -13.40 18.20
N MET A 289 5.59 -13.38 19.07
CA MET A 289 6.95 -13.72 18.69
C MET A 289 7.08 -15.23 18.47
N PRO A 290 7.84 -15.66 17.45
CA PRO A 290 8.07 -17.08 17.22
C PRO A 290 8.84 -17.68 18.39
N LYS A 291 8.50 -18.92 18.77
CA LYS A 291 9.04 -19.64 19.94
C LYS A 291 10.57 -19.56 20.17
N PRO A 292 11.46 -19.60 19.16
CA PRO A 292 12.90 -19.49 19.41
C PRO A 292 13.34 -18.09 19.91
N ILE A 293 12.50 -17.07 19.78
CA ILE A 293 12.81 -15.70 20.18
C ILE A 293 12.24 -15.44 21.57
N SER A 294 13.11 -15.05 22.50
CA SER A 294 12.71 -14.60 23.84
C SER A 294 12.86 -13.09 23.97
N ILE A 295 11.80 -12.43 24.42
CA ILE A 295 11.80 -10.98 24.66
C ILE A 295 12.34 -10.70 26.05
N ARG A 296 13.40 -9.89 26.12
CA ARG A 296 14.01 -9.48 27.39
C ARG A 296 13.20 -8.37 28.06
N ARG A 297 13.40 -8.17 29.36
CA ARG A 297 12.76 -7.04 30.08
C ARG A 297 13.31 -5.69 29.67
N ASP A 298 14.54 -5.62 29.21
CA ASP A 298 15.19 -4.42 28.70
C ASP A 298 15.12 -4.33 27.18
N GLU A 299 14.19 -5.06 26.54
CA GLU A 299 13.94 -4.97 25.10
C GLU A 299 13.65 -3.52 24.71
N VAL A 300 14.37 -3.05 23.69
CA VAL A 300 14.23 -1.70 23.15
C VAL A 300 13.27 -1.74 21.96
N ILE A 301 12.26 -0.88 22.01
CA ILE A 301 11.20 -0.80 21.03
C ILE A 301 11.15 0.64 20.50
N ILE A 302 10.99 0.79 19.19
CA ILE A 302 10.72 2.07 18.56
C ILE A 302 9.21 2.25 18.46
N VAL A 303 8.69 3.36 18.94
CA VAL A 303 7.31 3.78 18.72
C VAL A 303 7.32 4.93 17.72
N VAL A 304 6.74 4.71 16.55
CA VAL A 304 6.76 5.71 15.46
C VAL A 304 5.87 6.90 15.83
N GLU A 305 4.61 6.64 16.16
CA GLU A 305 3.63 7.68 16.49
C GLU A 305 3.16 7.60 17.94
N VAL A 306 3.98 8.13 18.85
CA VAL A 306 3.68 8.17 20.29
C VAL A 306 2.37 8.92 20.58
N GLN A 307 2.10 10.01 19.86
CA GLN A 307 0.88 10.80 20.08
C GLN A 307 -0.37 10.06 19.62
N TYR A 308 -0.30 9.34 18.51
CA TYR A 308 -1.38 8.44 18.08
C TYR A 308 -1.69 7.42 19.19
N MET A 309 -0.67 6.74 19.73
CA MET A 309 -0.88 5.74 20.79
C MET A 309 -1.55 6.32 22.03
N ARG A 310 -1.19 7.55 22.42
CA ARG A 310 -1.84 8.28 23.53
C ARG A 310 -3.29 8.64 23.21
N LYS A 311 -3.58 9.12 22.00
CA LYS A 311 -4.95 9.45 21.56
C LYS A 311 -5.81 8.19 21.43
N LEU A 312 -5.27 7.09 20.92
CA LEU A 312 -5.94 5.79 20.85
C LEU A 312 -6.38 5.32 22.24
N LYS A 313 -5.49 5.42 23.24
CA LYS A 313 -5.84 5.11 24.64
C LYS A 313 -7.00 5.97 25.17
N GLN A 314 -7.08 7.24 24.77
CA GLN A 314 -8.19 8.12 25.13
C GLN A 314 -9.48 7.73 24.38
N LEU A 315 -9.36 7.44 23.08
CA LEU A 315 -10.47 7.03 22.21
C LEU A 315 -11.18 5.80 22.78
N LEU A 316 -10.42 4.77 23.17
CA LEU A 316 -10.96 3.52 23.72
C LEU A 316 -11.56 3.65 25.13
N ARG A 317 -11.24 4.73 25.87
CA ARG A 317 -11.86 5.03 27.16
C ARG A 317 -13.20 5.73 27.04
N SER A 318 -13.48 6.36 25.88
CA SER A 318 -14.75 7.02 25.64
C SER A 318 -15.89 6.00 25.49
N ASN A 319 -16.99 6.20 26.25
CA ASN A 319 -18.12 5.26 26.28
C ASN A 319 -18.85 5.13 24.92
N SER A 320 -18.74 6.12 24.04
CA SER A 320 -19.32 6.08 22.68
C SER A 320 -18.69 5.02 21.77
N ILE A 321 -17.48 4.55 22.12
CA ILE A 321 -16.64 3.69 21.26
C ILE A 321 -16.31 2.35 21.93
N ARG A 322 -16.30 2.33 23.27
CA ARG A 322 -16.06 1.10 24.05
C ARG A 322 -17.06 0.00 23.68
N GLN A 323 -18.34 0.33 23.54
CA GLN A 323 -19.39 -0.64 23.19
C GLN A 323 -19.15 -1.28 21.81
N PRO A 324 -18.99 -0.53 20.70
CA PRO A 324 -18.64 -1.09 19.40
C PRO A 324 -17.46 -2.06 19.44
N CYS A 325 -16.29 -1.71 19.98
CA CYS A 325 -15.16 -2.64 20.00
C CYS A 325 -15.38 -3.87 20.88
N THR A 326 -16.19 -3.77 21.92
CA THR A 326 -16.58 -4.91 22.77
C THR A 326 -17.80 -5.68 22.27
N GLU A 327 -18.52 -5.20 21.25
CA GLU A 327 -19.74 -5.81 20.69
C GLU A 327 -19.50 -6.35 19.27
N THR A 328 -18.67 -5.67 18.47
CA THR A 328 -18.34 -6.02 17.07
C THR A 328 -16.98 -6.71 16.92
N GLY A 329 -16.19 -6.80 18.00
CA GLY A 329 -14.95 -7.59 18.06
C GLY A 329 -13.93 -7.23 16.98
N ILE A 330 -13.63 -8.20 16.10
CA ILE A 330 -12.52 -8.21 15.11
C ILE A 330 -12.41 -6.92 14.27
N LEU A 331 -13.48 -6.14 14.11
CA LEU A 331 -13.50 -4.98 13.22
C LEU A 331 -12.93 -3.68 13.78
N CYS A 332 -12.65 -3.57 15.07
CA CYS A 332 -11.76 -2.50 15.55
C CYS A 332 -10.29 -2.76 15.18
N ALA A 333 -10.06 -3.74 14.31
CA ALA A 333 -8.81 -4.45 14.17
C ALA A 333 -8.78 -5.16 12.81
N GLU A 334 -9.01 -4.44 11.70
CA GLU A 334 -8.90 -5.04 10.35
C GLU A 334 -7.63 -5.90 10.17
#